data_AF-A0A1Q7P3L6-F1
#
_entry.id   AF-A0A1Q7P3L6-F1
#
_cell.length_a   1.000
_cell.length_b   1.000
_cell.length_c   1.000
_cell.angle_alpha   90.00
_cell.angle_beta   90.00
_cell.angle_gamma   90.00
#
_symmetry.space_group_name_H-M   'P 1'
#
loop_
_entity.id
_entity.type
_entity.pdbx_description
1 polymer ?
#
loop_
_entity_poly.entity_id
_entity_poly.type
_entity_poly.pdbx_seq_one_letter_code
_entity_poly.pdbx_strand_id
1 'polypeptide(L)'
;MKLQVKQTGSRQELTIGSQKEFLRLWNSGVIAADDLVQRGEGWVRAGDLPWIHGMLVDRKRDGRRLFWLTLALMLLGLAGVLWIQAHAGAVAQKSGALPPGAAQAVPR
;
A
#
# COMPACT_ATOMS: atom_id res chain seq x y z
N MET A 1 18.84 -26.33 -12.00
CA MET A 1 17.40 -26.61 -11.86
C MET A 1 16.67 -25.78 -12.90
N LYS A 2 15.99 -26.41 -13.87
CA LYS A 2 15.14 -25.70 -14.84
C LYS A 2 13.70 -25.72 -14.31
N LEU A 3 13.05 -24.56 -14.27
CA LEU A 3 11.64 -24.42 -13.92
C LEU A 3 10.86 -24.13 -15.19
N GLN A 4 9.87 -24.96 -15.52
CA GLN A 4 8.96 -24.66 -16.61
C GLN A 4 7.75 -23.92 -16.04
N VAL A 5 7.44 -22.78 -16.62
CA VAL A 5 6.31 -21.93 -16.21
C VAL A 5 5.38 -21.75 -17.39
N LYS A 6 4.11 -22.04 -17.18
CA LYS A 6 3.02 -21.84 -18.13
C LYS A 6 2.14 -20.70 -17.62
N GLN A 7 2.15 -19.60 -18.35
CA GLN A 7 1.41 -18.40 -17.97
C GLN A 7 -0.10 -18.60 -18.16
N THR A 8 -0.88 -18.26 -17.14
CA THR A 8 -2.34 -18.30 -17.21
C THR A 8 -2.82 -17.10 -18.04
N GLY A 9 -3.13 -17.36 -19.31
CA GLY A 9 -3.59 -16.34 -20.27
C GLY A 9 -2.68 -16.13 -21.49
N SER A 10 -1.49 -16.75 -21.50
CA SER A 10 -0.60 -16.76 -22.66
C SER A 10 -0.27 -18.21 -23.04
N ARG A 11 -0.17 -18.50 -24.35
CA ARG A 11 0.30 -19.81 -24.84
C ARG A 11 1.81 -20.00 -24.70
N GLN A 12 2.52 -19.02 -24.13
CA GLN A 12 3.96 -19.07 -23.97
C GLN A 12 4.36 -19.87 -22.74
N GLU A 13 5.21 -20.87 -22.98
CA GLU A 13 5.90 -21.62 -21.93
C GLU A 13 7.25 -20.94 -21.70
N LEU A 14 7.44 -20.39 -20.51
CA LEU A 14 8.71 -19.80 -20.08
C LEU A 14 9.56 -20.89 -19.43
N THR A 15 10.70 -21.19 -20.06
CA THR A 15 11.72 -22.02 -19.44
C THR A 15 12.68 -21.12 -18.68
N ILE A 16 12.70 -21.25 -17.36
CA ILE A 16 13.51 -20.43 -16.48
C ILE A 16 14.71 -21.26 -16.01
N GLY A 17 15.92 -20.71 -16.17
CA GLY A 17 17.16 -21.43 -15.93
C GLY A 17 17.54 -21.51 -14.45
N SER A 18 16.97 -20.66 -13.61
CA SER A 18 17.27 -20.62 -12.17
C SER A 18 16.13 -20.09 -11.31
N GLN A 19 16.12 -20.46 -10.03
CA GLN A 19 15.18 -19.92 -9.04
C GLN A 19 15.33 -18.41 -8.85
N LYS A 20 16.54 -17.86 -8.98
CA LYS A 20 16.80 -16.42 -8.87
C LYS A 20 16.13 -15.64 -10.01
N GLU A 21 16.20 -16.19 -11.21
CA GLU A 21 15.54 -15.62 -12.38
C GLU A 21 14.01 -15.69 -12.24
N PHE A 22 13.47 -16.80 -11.71
CA PHE A 22 12.06 -16.91 -11.35
C PHE A 22 11.62 -15.79 -10.39
N LEU A 23 12.37 -15.60 -9.30
CA LEU A 23 12.07 -14.54 -8.32
C LEU A 23 12.14 -13.13 -8.93
N ARG A 24 13.07 -12.90 -9.86
CA ARG A 24 13.16 -11.63 -10.58
C ARG A 24 11.93 -11.38 -11.44
N LEU A 25 11.50 -12.39 -12.21
CA LEU A 25 10.32 -12.32 -13.08
C LEU A 25 9.01 -12.21 -12.28
N TRP A 26 8.95 -12.86 -11.12
CA TRP A 26 7.86 -12.72 -10.16
C TRP A 26 7.77 -11.29 -9.62
N ASN A 27 8.90 -10.73 -9.15
CA ASN A 27 8.93 -9.38 -8.61
C ASN A 27 8.65 -8.30 -9.65
N SER A 28 8.97 -8.54 -10.92
CA SER A 28 8.61 -7.63 -12.03
C SER A 28 7.17 -7.79 -12.52
N GLY A 29 6.40 -8.73 -11.96
CA GLY A 29 5.01 -8.97 -12.36
C GLY A 29 4.84 -9.71 -13.69
N VAL A 30 5.90 -10.31 -14.23
CA VAL A 30 5.83 -11.13 -15.45
C VAL A 30 5.20 -12.49 -15.14
N ILE A 31 5.46 -13.04 -13.96
CA ILE A 31 4.84 -14.27 -13.46
C ILE A 31 3.75 -13.90 -12.47
N ALA A 32 2.52 -14.33 -12.75
CA ALA A 32 1.37 -14.14 -11.87
C ALA A 32 1.22 -15.31 -10.87
N ALA A 33 0.47 -15.08 -9.79
CA ALA A 33 0.21 -16.12 -8.78
C ALA A 33 -0.53 -17.34 -9.34
N ASP A 34 -1.38 -17.12 -10.35
CA ASP A 34 -2.16 -18.16 -11.02
C ASP A 34 -1.39 -18.88 -12.14
N ASP A 35 -0.16 -18.47 -12.45
CA ASP A 35 0.67 -19.17 -13.43
C ASP A 35 1.06 -20.55 -12.92
N LEU A 36 1.15 -21.52 -13.82
CA LEU A 36 1.46 -22.90 -13.47
C LEU A 36 2.96 -23.14 -13.59
N VAL A 37 3.56 -23.76 -12.58
CA VAL A 37 4.98 -24.14 -12.53
C VAL A 37 5.07 -25.65 -12.45
N GLN A 38 5.88 -26.26 -13.33
CA GLN A 38 6.08 -27.70 -13.34
C GLN A 38 7.00 -28.10 -12.18
N ARG A 39 6.53 -29.03 -11.35
CA ARG A 39 7.25 -29.58 -10.20
C ARG A 39 7.09 -31.09 -10.16
N GLY A 40 8.19 -31.80 -10.42
CA GLY A 40 8.13 -33.26 -10.59
C GLY A 40 7.23 -33.60 -11.78
N GLU A 41 6.20 -34.40 -11.54
CA GLU A 41 5.22 -34.80 -12.58
C GLU A 41 3.99 -33.88 -12.65
N GLY A 42 3.84 -32.93 -11.73
CA GLY A 42 2.64 -32.10 -11.61
C GLY A 42 2.86 -30.64 -11.99
N TRP A 43 1.78 -29.98 -12.39
CA TRP A 43 1.70 -28.52 -12.50
C TRP A 43 1.09 -27.95 -11.22
N VAL A 44 1.78 -26.99 -10.59
CA VAL A 44 1.34 -26.33 -9.35
C VAL A 44 1.31 -24.84 -9.58
N ARG A 45 0.37 -24.10 -8.98
CA ARG A 45 0.33 -22.64 -9.13
C ARG A 45 1.58 -22.01 -8.51
N ALA A 46 2.07 -20.96 -9.14
CA ALA A 46 3.23 -20.19 -8.68
C ALA A 46 3.00 -19.61 -7.28
N GLY A 47 1.78 -19.19 -6.97
CA GLY A 47 1.37 -18.71 -5.65
C GLY A 47 1.37 -19.77 -4.55
N ASP A 48 1.22 -21.05 -4.91
CA ASP A 48 1.21 -22.18 -3.97
C ASP A 48 2.61 -22.72 -3.68
N LEU A 49 3.65 -22.17 -4.33
CA LEU A 49 5.02 -22.53 -4.03
C LEU A 49 5.36 -22.12 -2.59
N PRO A 50 5.98 -23.00 -1.78
CA PRO A 50 6.20 -22.74 -0.35
C PRO A 50 7.04 -21.49 -0.09
N TRP A 51 8.00 -21.19 -0.97
CA TRP A 51 8.81 -19.96 -0.88
C TRP A 51 8.07 -18.69 -1.33
N ILE A 52 7.00 -18.81 -2.14
CA ILE A 52 6.20 -17.66 -2.63
C ILE A 52 5.07 -17.39 -1.64
N HIS A 53 4.43 -18.45 -1.15
CA HIS A 53 3.33 -18.36 -0.21
C HIS A 53 3.73 -17.58 1.05
N GLY A 54 4.90 -17.86 1.62
CA GLY A 54 5.45 -17.08 2.74
C GLY A 54 5.56 -15.59 2.43
N MET A 55 6.18 -15.24 1.30
CA MET A 55 6.32 -13.84 0.87
C MET A 55 4.98 -13.14 0.61
N LEU A 56 3.98 -13.84 0.06
CA LEU A 56 2.63 -13.31 -0.15
C LEU A 56 1.92 -13.00 1.17
N VAL A 57 2.03 -13.92 2.14
CA VAL A 57 1.45 -13.76 3.48
C VAL A 57 2.12 -12.60 4.22
N ASP A 58 3.45 -12.52 4.19
CA ASP A 58 4.20 -11.44 4.82
C ASP A 58 3.86 -10.08 4.20
N ARG A 59 3.85 -9.98 2.86
CA ARG A 59 3.49 -8.75 2.15
C ARG A 59 2.08 -8.26 2.47
N LYS A 60 1.12 -9.19 2.62
CA LYS A 60 -0.26 -8.87 3.01
C LYS A 60 -0.35 -8.37 4.45
N ARG A 61 0.44 -8.94 5.35
CA ARG A 61 0.52 -8.52 6.76
C ARG A 61 1.14 -7.12 6.90
N ASP A 62 2.20 -6.85 6.14
CA ASP A 62 2.86 -5.54 6.13
C ASP A 62 1.97 -4.47 5.53
N GLY A 63 1.28 -4.76 4.41
CA GLY A 63 0.30 -3.83 3.83
C GLY A 63 -0.83 -3.48 4.80
N ARG A 64 -1.33 -4.47 5.55
CA ARG A 64 -2.36 -4.23 6.59
C ARG A 64 -1.83 -3.35 7.72
N ARG A 65 -0.60 -3.61 8.20
CA ARG A 65 0.04 -2.77 9.23
C ARG A 65 0.22 -1.34 8.76
N LEU A 66 0.73 -1.15 7.53
CA LEU A 66 0.94 0.16 6.95
C LEU A 66 -0.38 0.92 6.81
N PHE A 67 -1.43 0.25 6.34
CA PHE A 67 -2.78 0.82 6.24
C PHE A 67 -3.30 1.32 7.60
N TRP A 68 -3.20 0.50 8.65
CA TRP A 68 -3.60 0.91 10.00
C TRP A 68 -2.78 2.08 10.54
N LEU A 69 -1.49 2.10 10.25
CA LEU A 69 -0.59 3.17 10.67
C LEU A 69 -0.98 4.49 9.98
N THR A 70 -1.20 4.45 8.67
CA THR A 70 -1.66 5.60 7.89
C THR A 70 -3.03 6.09 8.37
N LEU A 71 -3.97 5.18 8.64
CA LEU A 71 -5.29 5.53 9.17
C LEU A 71 -5.19 6.21 10.54
N ALA A 72 -4.36 5.68 11.45
CA ALA A 72 -4.14 6.27 12.76
C ALA A 72 -3.54 7.69 12.66
N LEU A 73 -2.57 7.90 11.75
CA LEU A 73 -1.99 9.21 11.47
C LEU A 73 -3.03 10.20 10.93
N MET A 74 -3.90 9.78 10.01
CA MET A 74 -4.98 10.63 9.51
C MET A 74 -5.97 11.02 10.62
N LEU A 75 -6.36 10.07 11.48
CA LEU A 75 -7.24 10.34 12.61
C LEU A 75 -6.61 11.29 13.63
N LEU A 76 -5.31 11.11 13.93
CA LEU A 76 -4.57 12.03 14.80
C LEU A 76 -4.49 13.44 14.22
N GLY A 77 -4.20 13.57 12.93
CA GLY A 77 -4.20 14.86 12.23
C GLY A 77 -5.58 15.52 12.28
N LEU A 78 -6.64 14.77 12.00
CA LEU A 78 -8.01 15.26 12.04
C LEU A 78 -8.43 15.69 13.45
N ALA A 79 -8.12 14.87 14.47
CA ALA A 79 -8.38 15.19 15.86
C ALA A 79 -7.64 16.46 16.30
N GLY A 80 -6.39 16.63 15.88
CA GLY A 80 -5.61 17.85 16.14
C GLY A 80 -6.27 19.10 15.53
N VAL A 81 -6.72 19.02 14.28
CA VAL A 81 -7.42 20.13 13.61
C VAL A 81 -8.75 20.45 14.30
N LEU A 82 -9.54 19.44 14.64
CA LEU A 82 -10.81 19.63 15.35
C LEU A 82 -10.59 20.20 16.75
N TRP A 83 -9.54 19.78 17.45
CA TRP A 83 -9.16 20.33 18.75
C TRP A 83 -8.83 21.82 18.66
N ILE A 84 -8.01 22.21 17.67
CA ILE A 84 -7.65 23.62 17.42
C ILE A 84 -8.90 24.43 17.08
N GLN A 85 -9.79 23.93 16.22
CA GLN A 85 -11.03 24.63 15.86
C GLN A 85 -12.01 24.77 17.03
N ALA A 86 -12.19 23.73 17.83
CA ALA A 86 -13.03 23.77 19.03
C ALA A 86 -12.48 24.75 20.08
N HIS A 87 -11.15 24.91 20.15
CA HIS A 87 -10.48 25.91 20.99
C HIS A 87 -10.23 27.24 20.27
N ALA A 88 -10.61 27.40 19.00
CA ALA A 88 -10.35 28.62 18.24
C ALA A 88 -11.15 29.81 18.78
N GLY A 89 -12.30 29.58 19.42
CA GLY A 89 -13.00 30.62 20.18
C GLY A 89 -12.16 31.20 21.34
N ALA A 90 -11.31 30.37 21.95
CA ALA A 90 -10.39 30.80 23.02
C ALA A 90 -9.05 31.34 22.48
N VAL A 91 -8.56 30.85 21.33
CA VAL A 91 -7.32 31.33 20.70
C VAL A 91 -7.53 32.66 19.96
N ALA A 92 -8.68 32.87 19.32
CA ALA A 92 -9.01 34.16 18.68
C ALA A 92 -9.10 35.31 19.69
N GLN A 93 -9.54 35.04 20.93
CA GLN A 93 -9.51 36.03 22.01
C GLN A 93 -8.12 36.27 22.60
N LYS A 94 -7.24 35.25 22.64
CA LYS A 94 -5.87 35.41 23.15
C LYS A 94 -4.89 36.03 22.15
N SER A 95 -5.12 35.85 20.85
CA SER A 95 -4.20 36.33 19.81
C SER A 95 -4.44 37.76 19.36
N GLY A 96 -5.44 38.48 19.90
CA GLY A 96 -5.64 39.92 19.65
C GLY A 96 -5.72 40.30 18.16
N ALA A 97 -5.96 39.34 17.28
CA ALA A 97 -6.04 39.57 15.85
C ALA A 97 -7.46 40.03 15.56
N LEU A 98 -7.67 41.35 15.68
CA LEU A 98 -8.74 42.02 14.96
C LEU A 98 -8.77 41.46 13.53
N PRO A 99 -9.91 40.95 13.02
CA PRO A 99 -9.99 40.61 11.61
C PRO A 99 -9.65 41.87 10.78
N PRO A 100 -8.73 41.78 9.79
CA PRO A 100 -8.41 42.91 8.93
C PRO A 100 -9.64 43.18 8.05
N GLY A 101 -10.52 44.06 8.52
CA GLY A 101 -11.84 44.27 7.94
C GLY A 101 -12.84 44.99 8.84
N ALA A 102 -12.56 45.17 10.13
CA ALA A 102 -13.29 46.10 10.99
C ALA A 102 -12.88 47.55 10.66
N ALA A 103 -13.15 47.97 9.42
CA ALA A 103 -13.15 49.38 9.04
C ALA A 103 -14.17 50.09 9.94
N GLN A 104 -13.69 51.10 10.66
CA GLN A 104 -14.51 52.06 11.38
C GLN A 104 -15.66 52.52 10.48
N ALA A 105 -16.89 52.18 10.87
CA ALA A 105 -18.06 52.90 10.40
C ALA A 105 -17.95 54.33 10.96
N VAL A 106 -17.46 55.25 10.13
CA VAL A 106 -17.44 56.69 10.42
C VAL A 106 -18.90 57.17 10.50
N PRO A 107 -19.35 57.76 11.61
CA PRO A 107 -20.69 58.35 11.67
C PRO A 107 -20.72 59.65 10.86
N ARG A 108 -21.79 59.86 10.10
CA ARG A 108 -22.17 61.18 9.55
C ARG A 108 -22.83 62.01 10.64
#